data_AF-A0A1L7BFD6-F1
#
_entry.id   AF-A0A1L7BFD6-F1
#
_cell.length_a   1.000
_cell.length_b   1.000
_cell.length_c   1.000
_cell.angle_alpha   90.00
_cell.angle_beta   90.00
_cell.angle_gamma   90.00
#
_symmetry.space_group_name_H-M   'P 1'
#
loop_
_entity.id
_entity.type
_entity.pdbx_description
1 polymer ?
#
loop_
_entity_poly.entity_id
_entity_poly.type
_entity_poly.pdbx_seq_one_letter_code
_entity_poly.pdbx_strand_id
1 'polypeptide(L)'
;MGLLTIADHVLDIAENSVKAGSKNIVLEIFETDREFTFEVRDDGPGIKDLDRVFDPFYTSRDKKIRRFGLGLPFLKQAVEMTGGTLDVQTKIGVGTKVRATFMKKHIDCQPVGDLISVFLSLLMNKNVNFRIKRCRNEECYEISSEVVKKYLGELDSPIKINILKEMIKELEYKEE
;
A
#
# COMPACT_ATOMS: atom_id res chain seq x y z
N MET A 1 9.62 15.81 -4.38
CA MET A 1 10.48 14.73 -3.84
C MET A 1 9.82 13.45 -4.30
N GLY A 2 10.40 12.75 -5.27
CA GLY A 2 9.78 11.56 -5.87
C GLY A 2 9.66 10.41 -4.87
N LEU A 3 8.82 9.43 -5.16
CA LEU A 3 8.78 8.16 -4.42
C LEU A 3 10.13 7.47 -4.60
N LEU A 4 10.84 7.22 -3.51
CA LEU A 4 12.22 6.71 -3.54
C LEU A 4 12.29 5.19 -3.43
N THR A 5 11.27 4.59 -2.83
CA THR A 5 11.21 3.17 -2.48
C THR A 5 9.89 2.52 -2.92
N ILE A 6 9.86 1.18 -2.98
CA ILE A 6 8.63 0.44 -3.25
C ILE A 6 7.60 0.67 -2.12
N ALA A 7 8.05 0.77 -0.86
CA ALA A 7 7.21 1.09 0.29
C ALA A 7 6.49 2.44 0.14
N ASP A 8 7.14 3.44 -0.45
CA ASP A 8 6.49 4.74 -0.72
C ASP A 8 5.31 4.58 -1.69
N HIS A 9 5.48 3.75 -2.74
CA HIS A 9 4.38 3.43 -3.66
C HIS A 9 3.24 2.68 -2.98
N VAL A 10 3.57 1.71 -2.12
CA VAL A 10 2.56 0.97 -1.32
C VAL A 10 1.73 1.95 -0.48
N LEU A 11 2.39 2.86 0.24
CA LEU A 11 1.73 3.86 1.06
C LEU A 11 0.87 4.80 0.22
N ASP A 12 1.38 5.30 -0.90
CA ASP A 12 0.65 6.21 -1.78
C ASP A 12 -0.64 5.59 -2.33
N ILE A 13 -0.61 4.33 -2.77
CA ILE A 13 -1.79 3.62 -3.26
C ILE A 13 -2.79 3.33 -2.13
N ALA A 14 -2.31 2.92 -0.95
CA ALA A 14 -3.18 2.73 0.22
C ALA A 14 -3.82 4.06 0.65
N GLU A 15 -3.07 5.16 0.68
CA GLU A 15 -3.61 6.49 0.97
C GLU A 15 -4.64 6.97 -0.06
N ASN A 16 -4.47 6.61 -1.35
CA ASN A 16 -5.45 6.96 -2.38
C ASN A 16 -6.81 6.33 -2.08
N SER A 17 -6.80 5.08 -1.62
CA SER A 17 -7.98 4.33 -1.18
C SER A 17 -8.65 4.98 0.04
N VAL A 18 -7.85 5.39 1.05
CA VAL A 18 -8.37 6.15 2.21
C VAL A 18 -9.01 7.46 1.77
N LYS A 19 -8.32 8.24 0.92
CA LYS A 19 -8.82 9.53 0.42
C LYS A 19 -10.06 9.38 -0.45
N ALA A 20 -10.27 8.21 -1.07
CA ALA A 20 -11.47 7.91 -1.84
C ALA A 20 -12.71 7.65 -0.95
N GLY A 21 -12.53 7.53 0.37
CA GLY A 21 -13.62 7.32 1.32
C GLY A 21 -13.89 5.86 1.65
N SER A 22 -12.99 4.95 1.25
CA SER A 22 -13.06 3.52 1.55
C SER A 22 -13.05 3.27 3.07
N LYS A 23 -13.73 2.23 3.51
CA LYS A 23 -13.84 1.82 4.92
C LYS A 23 -13.06 0.57 5.24
N ASN A 24 -12.88 -0.30 4.26
CA ASN A 24 -12.11 -1.53 4.38
C ASN A 24 -11.05 -1.56 3.28
N ILE A 25 -9.79 -1.67 3.67
CA ILE A 25 -8.66 -1.76 2.75
C ILE A 25 -7.86 -3.01 3.07
N VAL A 26 -7.60 -3.82 2.05
CA VAL A 26 -6.74 -5.00 2.13
C VAL A 26 -5.45 -4.70 1.38
N LEU A 27 -4.32 -4.83 2.07
CA LEU A 27 -2.98 -4.81 1.49
C LEU A 27 -2.41 -6.22 1.55
N GLU A 28 -2.04 -6.77 0.39
CA GLU A 28 -1.31 -8.03 0.31
C GLU A 28 0.04 -7.78 -0.34
N ILE A 29 1.12 -8.28 0.27
CA ILE A 29 2.48 -8.18 -0.26
C ILE A 29 3.07 -9.58 -0.36
N PHE A 30 3.56 -9.93 -1.54
CA PHE A 30 4.27 -11.17 -1.84
C PHE A 30 5.66 -10.85 -2.34
N GLU A 31 6.69 -11.36 -1.67
CA GLU A 31 8.08 -11.12 -2.05
C GLU A 31 8.85 -12.42 -2.17
N THR A 32 9.65 -12.51 -3.22
CA THR A 32 10.67 -13.54 -3.40
C THR A 32 12.03 -12.86 -3.62
N ASP A 33 13.07 -13.65 -3.89
CA ASP A 33 14.36 -13.09 -4.33
C ASP A 33 14.32 -12.44 -5.72
N ARG A 34 13.27 -12.71 -6.51
CA ARG A 34 13.15 -12.22 -7.89
C ARG A 34 12.14 -11.10 -8.03
N GLU A 35 11.06 -11.13 -7.26
CA GLU A 35 9.90 -10.27 -7.48
C GLU A 35 9.40 -9.67 -6.16
N PHE A 36 8.88 -8.46 -6.24
CA PHE A 36 8.11 -7.81 -5.18
C PHE A 36 6.73 -7.45 -5.74
N THR A 37 5.69 -8.12 -5.27
CA THR A 37 4.30 -7.86 -5.65
C THR A 37 3.56 -7.26 -4.49
N PHE A 38 2.82 -6.17 -4.71
CA PHE A 38 1.80 -5.72 -3.77
C PHE A 38 0.46 -5.56 -4.45
N GLU A 39 -0.61 -5.77 -3.69
CA GLU A 39 -1.99 -5.56 -4.10
C GLU A 39 -2.74 -4.77 -3.02
N VAL A 40 -3.37 -3.66 -3.42
CA VAL A 40 -4.28 -2.89 -2.58
C VAL A 40 -5.69 -3.06 -3.12
N ARG A 41 -6.60 -3.55 -2.28
CA ARG A 41 -8.05 -3.63 -2.54
C ARG A 41 -8.80 -2.71 -1.60
N ASP A 42 -9.75 -1.97 -2.14
CA ASP A 42 -10.64 -1.10 -1.37
C ASP A 42 -12.12 -1.35 -1.70
N ASP A 43 -12.99 -0.91 -0.80
CA ASP A 43 -14.46 -0.88 -0.95
C ASP A 43 -14.99 0.54 -1.26
N GLY A 44 -14.15 1.36 -1.89
CA GLY A 44 -14.46 2.74 -2.22
C GLY A 44 -15.42 2.91 -3.41
N PRO A 45 -15.59 4.15 -3.90
CA PRO A 45 -16.54 4.45 -4.98
C PRO A 45 -16.11 3.92 -6.36
N GLY A 46 -14.92 3.35 -6.50
CA GLY A 46 -14.33 2.99 -7.79
C GLY A 46 -13.84 4.19 -8.60
N ILE A 47 -13.28 3.93 -9.77
CA ILE A 47 -12.71 4.92 -10.70
C ILE A 47 -13.56 4.94 -11.97
N LYS A 48 -14.07 6.12 -12.35
CA LYS A 48 -14.94 6.28 -13.53
C LYS A 48 -14.16 6.29 -14.84
N ASP A 49 -13.02 6.98 -14.88
CA ASP A 49 -12.22 7.19 -16.07
C ASP A 49 -10.86 6.51 -15.92
N LEU A 50 -10.85 5.17 -15.87
CA LEU A 50 -9.64 4.39 -15.61
C LEU A 50 -8.52 4.70 -16.62
N ASP A 51 -8.84 4.88 -17.91
CA ASP A 51 -7.83 5.19 -18.93
C ASP A 51 -7.09 6.51 -18.67
N ARG A 52 -7.74 7.44 -17.96
CA ARG A 52 -7.19 8.76 -17.66
C ARG A 52 -6.39 8.80 -16.37
N VAL A 53 -6.49 7.80 -15.48
CA VAL A 53 -5.74 7.84 -14.20
C VAL A 53 -4.23 7.70 -14.35
N PHE A 54 -3.76 7.32 -15.55
CA PHE A 54 -2.34 7.27 -15.89
C PHE A 54 -1.82 8.57 -16.50
N ASP A 55 -2.70 9.53 -16.81
CA ASP A 55 -2.28 10.87 -17.22
C ASP A 55 -1.80 11.64 -15.97
N PRO A 56 -0.52 12.04 -15.89
CA PRO A 56 0.05 12.70 -14.72
C PRO A 56 -0.62 14.03 -14.36
N PHE A 57 -1.43 14.61 -15.25
CA PHE A 57 -2.19 15.84 -15.00
C PHE A 57 -3.67 15.60 -14.76
N TYR A 58 -4.15 14.36 -14.84
CA TYR A 58 -5.55 14.02 -14.62
C TYR A 58 -5.84 13.74 -13.14
N THR A 59 -6.84 14.42 -12.60
CA THR A 59 -7.44 14.09 -11.31
C THR A 59 -8.93 14.37 -11.39
N SER A 60 -9.75 13.46 -10.86
CA SER A 60 -11.20 13.65 -10.75
C SER A 60 -11.60 14.60 -9.62
N ARG A 61 -10.64 15.21 -8.91
CA ARG A 61 -10.84 16.09 -7.74
C ARG A 61 -10.56 17.56 -8.05
N ASP A 62 -11.24 18.46 -7.33
CA ASP A 62 -11.04 19.91 -7.44
C ASP A 62 -9.58 20.33 -7.17
N LYS A 63 -9.06 21.20 -8.03
CA LYS A 63 -7.65 21.66 -8.15
C LYS A 63 -7.05 22.38 -6.92
N LYS A 64 -7.72 22.39 -5.76
CA LYS A 64 -7.28 23.13 -4.56
C LYS A 64 -6.30 22.40 -3.65
N ILE A 65 -6.08 21.09 -3.83
CA ILE A 65 -5.13 20.32 -3.02
C ILE A 65 -3.91 19.97 -3.87
N ARG A 66 -2.76 20.50 -3.44
CA ARG A 66 -1.43 20.44 -4.07
C ARG A 66 -0.79 19.03 -4.13
N ARG A 67 -1.60 17.97 -4.16
CA ARG A 67 -1.16 16.59 -4.43
C ARG A 67 -1.75 16.21 -5.78
N PHE A 68 -1.00 16.50 -6.84
CA PHE A 68 -1.25 15.99 -8.19
C PHE A 68 -1.48 14.47 -8.10
N GLY A 69 -2.44 13.92 -8.84
CA GLY A 69 -2.81 12.49 -8.84
C GLY A 69 -1.73 11.57 -9.41
N LEU A 70 -0.49 11.72 -8.95
CA LEU A 70 0.71 11.13 -9.52
C LEU A 70 1.03 9.73 -8.99
N GLY A 71 0.31 9.24 -7.97
CA GLY A 71 0.59 7.93 -7.38
C GLY A 71 0.54 6.78 -8.41
N LEU A 72 -0.55 6.69 -9.18
CA LEU A 72 -0.68 5.66 -10.23
C LEU A 72 0.24 5.87 -11.44
N PRO A 73 0.39 7.10 -11.99
CA PRO A 73 1.35 7.37 -13.05
C PRO A 73 2.81 7.04 -12.66
N PHE A 74 3.26 7.43 -11.47
CA PHE A 74 4.62 7.12 -11.00
C PHE A 74 4.81 5.64 -10.68
N LEU A 75 3.80 4.99 -10.11
CA LEU A 75 3.84 3.54 -9.92
C LEU A 75 3.96 2.81 -11.25
N LYS A 76 3.17 3.20 -12.26
CA LYS A 76 3.24 2.62 -13.60
C LYS A 76 4.64 2.74 -14.18
N GLN A 77 5.20 3.96 -14.16
CA GLN A 77 6.56 4.20 -14.65
C GLN A 77 7.59 3.33 -13.92
N ALA A 78 7.57 3.32 -12.58
CA ALA A 78 8.54 2.59 -11.79
C ALA A 78 8.47 1.07 -12.02
N VAL A 79 7.27 0.52 -12.15
CA VAL A 79 7.05 -0.90 -12.42
C VAL A 79 7.52 -1.27 -13.83
N GLU A 80 7.09 -0.53 -14.84
CA GLU A 80 7.43 -0.78 -16.25
C GLU A 80 8.94 -0.66 -16.51
N MET A 81 9.63 0.27 -15.84
CA MET A 81 11.09 0.40 -15.91
C MET A 81 11.85 -0.85 -15.43
N THR A 82 11.24 -1.68 -14.60
CA THR A 82 11.84 -2.95 -14.15
C THR A 82 11.46 -4.15 -15.03
N GLY A 83 10.64 -3.95 -16.06
CA GLY A 83 10.00 -5.04 -16.81
C GLY A 83 8.88 -5.74 -16.03
N GLY A 84 8.39 -5.10 -14.96
CA GLY A 84 7.30 -5.59 -14.14
C GLY A 84 5.92 -5.29 -14.73
N THR A 85 4.87 -5.54 -13.94
CA THR A 85 3.48 -5.38 -14.39
C THR A 85 2.61 -4.60 -13.40
N LEU A 86 1.77 -3.70 -13.91
CA LEU A 86 0.72 -3.01 -13.15
C LEU A 86 -0.66 -3.41 -13.70
N ASP A 87 -1.51 -3.95 -12.84
CA ASP A 87 -2.91 -4.28 -13.12
C ASP A 87 -3.83 -3.43 -12.24
N VAL A 88 -4.83 -2.78 -12.83
CA VAL A 88 -5.83 -1.98 -12.10
C VAL A 88 -7.22 -2.43 -12.52
N GLN A 89 -7.99 -2.93 -11.55
CA GLN A 89 -9.36 -3.37 -11.73
C GLN A 89 -10.27 -2.52 -10.86
N THR A 90 -11.33 -1.97 -11.41
CA THR A 90 -12.22 -1.06 -10.67
C THR A 90 -13.65 -1.22 -11.14
N LYS A 91 -14.60 -1.03 -10.21
CA LYS A 91 -16.02 -0.98 -10.54
C LYS A 91 -16.69 0.10 -9.71
N ILE A 92 -17.43 0.97 -10.38
CA ILE A 92 -18.17 2.07 -9.75
C ILE A 92 -19.10 1.52 -8.67
N GLY A 93 -19.00 2.11 -7.47
CA GLY A 93 -19.77 1.76 -6.29
C GLY A 93 -19.38 0.43 -5.62
N VAL A 94 -18.32 -0.23 -6.09
CA VAL A 94 -17.84 -1.51 -5.53
C VAL A 94 -16.43 -1.39 -4.95
N GLY A 95 -15.54 -0.69 -5.66
CA GLY A 95 -14.17 -0.47 -5.18
C GLY A 95 -13.12 -0.58 -6.27
N THR A 96 -11.86 -0.54 -5.86
CA THR A 96 -10.69 -0.64 -6.73
C THR A 96 -9.70 -1.66 -6.20
N LYS A 97 -9.03 -2.35 -7.12
CA LYS A 97 -7.89 -3.22 -6.89
C LYS A 97 -6.72 -2.74 -7.74
N VAL A 98 -5.59 -2.45 -7.11
CA VAL A 98 -4.34 -2.09 -7.77
C VAL A 98 -3.31 -3.14 -7.41
N ARG A 99 -2.74 -3.83 -8.41
CA ARG A 99 -1.70 -4.83 -8.23
C ARG A 99 -0.45 -4.44 -9.02
N ALA A 100 0.67 -4.28 -8.34
CA ALA A 100 1.95 -3.94 -8.94
C ALA A 100 2.99 -5.01 -8.64
N THR A 101 3.80 -5.36 -9.65
CA THR A 101 4.87 -6.36 -9.55
C THR A 101 6.18 -5.75 -10.05
N PHE A 102 7.19 -5.67 -9.19
CA PHE A 102 8.54 -5.20 -9.51
C PHE A 102 9.51 -6.36 -9.68
N MET A 103 10.43 -6.27 -10.63
CA MET A 103 11.50 -7.24 -10.82
C MET A 103 12.74 -6.83 -10.02
N LYS A 104 12.96 -7.46 -8.85
CA LYS A 104 13.99 -7.07 -7.87
C LYS A 104 15.43 -7.16 -8.37
N LYS A 105 15.67 -8.00 -9.39
CA LYS A 105 17.02 -8.16 -9.99
C LYS A 105 17.30 -7.15 -11.10
N HIS A 106 16.35 -6.29 -11.45
CA HIS A 106 16.55 -5.25 -12.45
C HIS A 106 17.40 -4.11 -11.87
N ILE A 107 18.28 -3.52 -12.68
CA ILE A 107 19.19 -2.45 -12.24
C ILE A 107 18.44 -1.19 -11.79
N ASP A 108 17.31 -0.90 -12.43
CA ASP A 108 16.44 0.24 -12.09
C ASP A 108 15.42 -0.08 -10.98
N CYS A 109 15.48 -1.27 -10.37
CA CYS A 109 14.54 -1.60 -9.30
C CYS A 109 14.87 -0.77 -8.05
N GLN A 110 13.86 -0.02 -7.60
CA GLN A 110 13.95 0.73 -6.35
C GLN A 110 14.10 -0.24 -5.17
N PRO A 111 14.80 0.17 -4.09
CA PRO A 111 14.83 -0.63 -2.88
C PRO A 111 13.43 -0.75 -2.26
N VAL A 112 13.19 -1.83 -1.51
CA VAL A 112 11.89 -2.07 -0.86
C VAL A 112 11.54 -0.92 0.10
N GLY A 113 12.50 -0.45 0.90
CA GLY A 113 12.27 0.64 1.86
C GLY A 113 11.69 0.16 3.19
N ASP A 114 11.08 1.08 3.95
CA ASP A 114 10.61 0.83 5.32
C ASP A 114 9.13 0.42 5.35
N LEU A 115 8.88 -0.88 5.17
CA LEU A 115 7.53 -1.45 5.25
C LEU A 115 6.94 -1.38 6.67
N ILE A 116 7.77 -1.39 7.72
CA ILE A 116 7.29 -1.35 9.10
C ILE A 116 6.61 -0.01 9.37
N SER A 117 7.23 1.09 8.96
CA SER A 117 6.65 2.43 9.09
C SER A 117 5.38 2.58 8.25
N VAL A 118 5.33 1.96 7.05
CA VAL A 118 4.10 1.92 6.24
C VAL A 118 2.99 1.17 6.98
N PHE A 119 3.24 -0.06 7.45
CA PHE A 119 2.24 -0.85 8.16
C PHE A 119 1.74 -0.14 9.41
N LEU A 120 2.64 0.49 10.17
CA LEU A 120 2.29 1.30 11.34
C LEU A 120 1.37 2.46 10.95
N SER A 121 1.71 3.21 9.89
CA SER A 121 0.89 4.32 9.38
C SER A 121 -0.51 3.87 8.99
N LEU A 122 -0.63 2.74 8.30
CA LEU A 122 -1.93 2.18 7.88
C LEU A 122 -2.75 1.70 9.08
N LEU A 123 -2.17 0.92 9.99
CA LEU A 123 -2.86 0.36 11.16
C LEU A 123 -3.27 1.43 12.18
N MET A 124 -2.59 2.57 12.22
CA MET A 124 -2.94 3.73 13.05
C MET A 124 -4.10 4.57 12.48
N ASN A 125 -4.58 4.27 11.27
CA ASN A 125 -5.70 5.01 10.69
C ASN A 125 -7.01 4.73 11.46
N LYS A 126 -7.61 5.79 12.01
CA LYS A 126 -8.83 5.68 12.84
C LYS A 126 -10.12 5.53 12.02
N ASN A 127 -10.09 5.84 10.74
CA ASN A 127 -11.30 5.95 9.90
C ASN A 127 -11.51 4.73 8.99
N VAL A 128 -10.49 3.87 8.89
CA VAL A 128 -10.43 2.77 7.92
C VAL A 128 -9.88 1.52 8.60
N ASN A 129 -10.52 0.40 8.33
CA ASN A 129 -10.05 -0.90 8.76
C ASN A 129 -9.05 -1.44 7.73
N PHE A 130 -7.81 -1.64 8.16
CA PHE A 130 -6.79 -2.27 7.33
C PHE A 130 -6.63 -3.74 7.68
N ARG A 131 -6.48 -4.57 6.65
CA ARG A 131 -5.97 -5.94 6.74
C ARG A 131 -4.71 -6.01 5.90
N ILE A 132 -3.59 -6.39 6.51
CA ILE A 132 -2.29 -6.47 5.87
C ILE A 132 -1.84 -7.93 5.92
N LYS A 133 -1.68 -8.54 4.75
CA LYS A 133 -1.05 -9.85 4.60
C LYS A 133 0.31 -9.68 3.97
N ARG A 134 1.32 -10.28 4.59
CA ARG A 134 2.69 -10.23 4.13
C ARG A 134 3.20 -11.65 3.96
N CYS A 135 3.70 -11.95 2.77
CA CYS A 135 4.34 -13.21 2.44
C CYS A 135 5.75 -12.94 1.91
N ARG A 136 6.74 -13.61 2.47
CA ARG A 136 8.13 -13.62 2.01
C ARG A 136 8.55 -15.07 1.79
N ASN A 137 8.85 -15.41 0.54
CA ASN A 137 8.99 -16.80 0.10
C ASN A 137 7.77 -17.63 0.49
N GLU A 138 7.92 -18.63 1.37
CA GLU A 138 6.82 -19.50 1.82
C GLU A 138 6.18 -19.05 3.14
N GLU A 139 6.80 -18.10 3.84
CA GLU A 139 6.32 -17.64 5.14
C GLU A 139 5.35 -16.47 4.97
N CYS A 140 4.21 -16.55 5.65
CA CYS A 140 3.21 -15.49 5.64
C CYS A 140 2.76 -15.14 7.05
N TYR A 141 2.48 -13.86 7.26
CA TYR A 141 1.74 -13.38 8.42
C TYR A 141 0.64 -12.42 8.00
N GLU A 142 -0.32 -12.21 8.90
CA GLU A 142 -1.40 -11.24 8.73
C GLU A 142 -1.54 -10.39 10.00
N ILE A 143 -1.77 -9.09 9.81
CA ILE A 143 -2.10 -8.14 10.87
C ILE A 143 -3.25 -7.25 10.40
N SER A 144 -4.18 -6.91 11.29
CA SER A 144 -5.32 -6.07 10.97
C SER A 144 -5.61 -5.06 12.07
N SER A 145 -6.26 -3.94 11.70
CA SER A 145 -6.70 -2.91 12.65
C SER A 145 -7.59 -3.49 13.75
N GLU A 146 -8.43 -4.48 13.41
CA GLU A 146 -9.32 -5.16 14.37
C GLU A 146 -8.53 -5.97 15.40
N VAL A 147 -7.54 -6.74 14.95
CA VAL A 147 -6.64 -7.51 15.83
C VAL A 147 -5.86 -6.55 16.73
N VAL A 148 -5.26 -5.51 16.15
CA VAL A 148 -4.50 -4.50 16.91
C VAL A 148 -5.39 -3.85 17.98
N LYS A 149 -6.60 -3.42 17.62
CA LYS A 149 -7.55 -2.81 18.56
C LYS A 149 -7.99 -3.78 19.67
N LYS A 150 -8.14 -5.06 19.35
CA LYS A 150 -8.48 -6.11 20.33
C LYS A 150 -7.39 -6.29 21.39
N TYR A 151 -6.11 -6.25 21.00
CA TYR A 151 -4.99 -6.53 21.92
C TYR A 151 -4.40 -5.28 22.57
N LEU A 152 -4.31 -4.16 21.85
CA LEU A 152 -3.67 -2.93 22.32
C LEU A 152 -4.66 -1.79 22.61
N GLY A 153 -5.93 -1.95 22.23
CA GLY A 153 -6.92 -0.88 22.29
C GLY A 153 -6.65 0.23 21.27
N GLU A 154 -7.11 1.44 21.58
CA GLU A 154 -6.78 2.62 20.78
C GLU A 154 -5.27 2.94 20.90
N LEU A 155 -4.62 3.20 19.77
CA LEU A 155 -3.19 3.56 19.68
C LEU A 155 -2.99 5.05 20.00
N ASP A 156 -3.32 5.43 21.23
CA ASP A 156 -3.34 6.80 21.73
C ASP A 156 -2.10 7.19 22.55
N SER A 157 -1.20 6.24 22.81
CA SER A 157 0.01 6.46 23.59
C SER A 157 1.27 5.99 22.85
N PRO A 158 2.42 6.67 23.04
CA PRO A 158 3.69 6.25 22.46
C PRO A 158 4.08 4.82 22.83
N ILE A 159 3.73 4.36 24.04
CA ILE A 159 4.03 3.01 24.53
C ILE A 159 3.32 1.97 23.65
N LYS A 160 2.02 2.14 23.40
CA LYS A 160 1.24 1.21 22.56
C LYS A 160 1.73 1.21 21.11
N ILE A 161 2.06 2.38 20.58
CA ILE A 161 2.63 2.52 19.23
C ILE A 161 3.97 1.78 19.14
N ASN A 162 4.81 1.90 20.16
CA ASN A 162 6.09 1.18 20.20
C ASN A 162 5.90 -0.34 20.31
N ILE A 163 4.96 -0.80 21.13
CA ILE A 163 4.61 -2.23 21.21
C ILE A 163 4.18 -2.75 19.84
N LEU A 164 3.28 -2.05 19.15
CA LEU A 164 2.86 -2.44 17.80
C LEU A 164 4.03 -2.47 16.81
N LYS A 165 4.92 -1.47 16.87
CA LYS A 165 6.11 -1.42 16.02
C LYS A 165 7.01 -2.63 16.24
N GLU A 166 7.30 -2.99 17.49
CA GLU A 166 8.11 -4.17 17.81
C GLU A 166 7.41 -5.46 17.38
N MET A 167 6.09 -5.58 17.58
CA MET A 167 5.33 -6.74 17.08
C MET A 167 5.45 -6.91 15.56
N ILE A 168 5.32 -5.82 14.79
CA ILE A 168 5.47 -5.86 13.33
C ILE A 168 6.92 -6.22 12.95
N LYS A 169 7.90 -5.67 13.67
CA LYS A 169 9.32 -5.94 13.44
C LYS A 169 9.66 -7.41 13.69
N GLU A 170 9.13 -8.00 14.77
CA GLU A 170 9.25 -9.42 15.06
C GLU A 170 8.63 -10.26 13.95
N LEU A 171 7.46 -9.89 13.42
CA LEU A 171 6.82 -10.59 12.29
C LEU A 171 7.62 -10.49 10.98
N GLU A 172 8.21 -9.33 10.67
CA GLU A 172 8.95 -9.10 9.42
C GLU A 172 10.35 -9.72 9.42
N TYR A 173 10.97 -9.83 10.59
CA TYR A 173 12.35 -10.31 10.75
C TYR A 173 12.45 -11.49 11.71
N LYS A 174 11.45 -12.39 11.73
CA LYS A 174 11.62 -13.69 12.39
C LYS A 174 12.95 -14.28 11.91
N GLU A 175 13.87 -14.49 12.85
CA GLU A 175 15.15 -15.15 12.57
C GLU A 175 14.84 -16.57 12.07
N GLU A 176 15.39 -16.92 10.91
CA GLU A 176 15.50 -18.31 10.43
C GLU A 176 16.34 -19.15 11.39
#